data_AF-A0A2I8ACU9-F1
#
_entry.id   AF-A0A2I8ACU9-F1
#
_cell.length_a   1.000
_cell.length_b   1.000
_cell.length_c   1.000
_cell.angle_alpha   90.00
_cell.angle_beta   90.00
_cell.angle_gamma   90.00
#
_symmetry.space_group_name_H-M   'P 1'
#
loop_
_entity.id
_entity.type
_entity.pdbx_description
1 polymer ?
#
loop_
_entity_poly.entity_id
_entity_poly.type
_entity_poly.pdbx_seq_one_letter_code
_entity_poly.pdbx_strand_id
1 'polypeptide(L)'
;MKNLIYSGLSMLLLAITSPAMAMPINYEATPKTQQISLPVNVPHITNSGVRNNTHFIRVAVVGMSLEDIMIALPSQMERFQGVKIRDKSGRDIAAKTELTNERLSITFDQPITSGSSLEVQFTGVQARTSSGRILLYGVTAKRTGLQGEIPVGTARVDIPDKS
;
A
#
# COMPACT_ATOMS: atom_id res chain seq x y z
N MET A 1 2.99 -48.90 -81.91
CA MET A 1 2.58 -49.61 -80.67
C MET A 1 2.52 -48.60 -79.53
N LYS A 2 1.52 -48.75 -78.66
CA LYS A 2 1.29 -48.09 -77.35
C LYS A 2 0.50 -46.78 -77.38
N ASN A 3 -0.82 -46.96 -77.19
CA ASN A 3 -1.66 -46.49 -76.08
C ASN A 3 -1.37 -45.07 -75.55
N LEU A 4 -2.38 -44.23 -75.28
CA LEU A 4 -3.11 -44.27 -74.01
C LEU A 4 -4.45 -43.51 -74.07
N ILE A 5 -5.42 -44.11 -73.38
CA ILE A 5 -6.76 -43.59 -73.01
C ILE A 5 -6.59 -42.57 -71.86
N TYR A 6 -7.70 -41.94 -71.44
CA TYR A 6 -7.94 -41.16 -70.20
C TYR A 6 -7.82 -39.64 -70.39
N SER A 7 -8.67 -38.78 -69.83
CA SER A 7 -9.84 -38.93 -68.95
C SER A 7 -10.41 -37.55 -68.65
N GLY A 8 -11.70 -37.53 -68.29
CA GLY A 8 -12.45 -36.53 -67.51
C GLY A 8 -11.92 -35.10 -67.39
N LEU A 9 -12.67 -34.16 -67.98
CA LEU A 9 -12.69 -32.78 -67.51
C LEU A 9 -13.30 -32.74 -66.10
N SER A 10 -12.51 -32.35 -65.11
CA SER A 10 -13.00 -31.96 -63.78
C SER A 10 -12.83 -30.45 -63.65
N MET A 11 -13.94 -29.74 -63.44
CA MET A 11 -14.01 -28.28 -63.35
C MET A 11 -13.65 -27.86 -61.92
N LEU A 12 -12.53 -27.17 -61.75
CA LEU A 12 -12.05 -26.68 -60.45
C LEU A 12 -12.72 -25.33 -60.13
N LEU A 13 -13.66 -25.30 -59.19
CA LEU A 13 -14.24 -24.07 -58.63
C LEU A 13 -13.35 -23.56 -57.49
N LEU A 14 -12.64 -22.45 -57.69
CA LEU A 14 -12.00 -21.72 -56.60
C LEU A 14 -13.07 -20.91 -55.84
N ALA A 15 -13.38 -21.33 -54.62
CA ALA A 15 -14.14 -20.52 -53.68
C ALA A 15 -13.23 -19.43 -53.11
N ILE A 16 -13.61 -18.17 -53.33
CA ILE A 16 -12.94 -16.99 -52.78
C ILE A 16 -13.42 -16.82 -51.34
N THR A 17 -12.55 -17.03 -50.35
CA THR A 17 -12.85 -16.72 -48.95
C THR A 17 -12.37 -15.30 -48.65
N SER A 18 -13.30 -14.39 -48.36
CA SER A 18 -12.97 -13.06 -47.86
C SER A 18 -12.56 -13.17 -46.38
N PRO A 19 -11.41 -12.62 -45.94
CA PRO A 19 -11.13 -12.51 -44.53
C PRO A 19 -12.04 -11.45 -43.91
N ALA A 20 -12.85 -11.83 -42.91
CA ALA A 20 -13.52 -10.88 -42.06
C ALA A 20 -12.48 -10.25 -41.13
N MET A 21 -12.07 -9.02 -41.43
CA MET A 21 -11.22 -8.24 -40.53
C MET A 21 -12.07 -7.74 -39.36
N ALA A 22 -11.83 -8.27 -38.17
CA ALA A 22 -12.40 -7.71 -36.95
C ALA A 22 -11.86 -6.29 -36.75
N MET A 23 -12.74 -5.30 -36.72
CA MET A 23 -12.35 -3.94 -36.37
C MET A 23 -12.18 -3.84 -34.84
N PRO A 24 -11.08 -3.24 -34.35
CA PRO A 24 -10.96 -2.95 -32.93
C PRO A 24 -12.06 -1.96 -32.53
N ILE A 25 -12.92 -2.38 -31.61
CA ILE A 25 -13.84 -1.48 -30.93
C ILE A 25 -12.97 -0.60 -30.03
N ASN A 26 -12.92 0.71 -30.31
CA ASN A 26 -12.32 1.67 -29.40
C ASN A 26 -13.12 1.68 -28.10
N TYR A 27 -12.66 0.97 -27.08
CA TYR A 27 -13.08 1.17 -25.71
C TYR A 27 -12.44 2.45 -25.16
N GLU A 28 -12.73 3.61 -25.77
CA GLU A 28 -12.57 4.89 -25.08
C GLU A 28 -13.79 5.15 -24.19
N ALA A 29 -14.01 4.22 -23.27
CA ALA A 29 -14.74 4.51 -22.06
C ALA A 29 -13.72 4.39 -20.95
N THR A 30 -12.99 5.48 -20.67
CA THR A 30 -12.42 5.65 -19.32
C THR A 30 -13.61 5.52 -18.37
N PRO A 31 -13.71 4.46 -17.55
CA PRO A 31 -14.71 4.48 -16.50
C PRO A 31 -14.35 5.69 -15.64
N LYS A 32 -15.19 6.72 -15.65
CA LYS A 32 -15.20 7.71 -14.58
C LYS A 32 -15.48 6.88 -13.34
N THR A 33 -14.42 6.53 -12.63
CA THR A 33 -14.49 5.87 -11.34
C THR A 33 -15.30 6.82 -10.48
N GLN A 34 -16.56 6.49 -10.24
CA GLN A 34 -17.35 7.16 -9.23
C GLN A 34 -16.69 6.80 -7.90
N GLN A 35 -15.74 7.61 -7.48
CA GLN A 35 -15.07 7.42 -6.21
C GLN A 35 -16.09 7.74 -5.13
N ILE A 36 -16.63 6.70 -4.49
CA ILE A 36 -17.53 6.85 -3.36
C ILE A 36 -16.77 7.61 -2.28
N SER A 37 -17.16 8.86 -2.03
CA SER A 37 -16.61 9.67 -0.95
C SER A 37 -17.36 9.31 0.33
N LEU A 38 -16.86 8.31 1.06
CA LEU A 38 -17.32 8.02 2.40
C LEU A 38 -16.61 8.96 3.38
N PRO A 39 -17.33 9.68 4.26
CA PRO A 39 -16.69 10.45 5.32
C PRO A 39 -15.98 9.49 6.28
N VAL A 40 -14.64 9.49 6.26
CA VAL A 40 -13.82 8.68 7.16
C VAL A 40 -13.76 9.39 8.52
N ASN A 41 -14.47 8.84 9.51
CA ASN A 41 -14.50 9.38 10.88
C ASN A 41 -13.66 8.55 11.88
N VAL A 42 -12.67 7.83 11.36
CA VAL A 42 -11.71 7.05 12.14
C VAL A 42 -10.28 7.41 11.71
N PRO A 43 -9.31 7.36 12.63
CA PRO A 43 -7.91 7.53 12.28
C PRO A 43 -7.53 6.62 11.11
N HIS A 44 -6.74 7.14 10.18
CA HIS A 44 -6.31 6.41 9.00
C HIS A 44 -4.91 6.82 8.58
N ILE A 45 -4.20 5.88 7.95
CA ILE A 45 -2.88 6.14 7.37
C ILE A 45 -3.08 7.01 6.13
N THR A 46 -2.35 8.12 6.08
CA THR A 46 -2.39 9.07 4.95
C THR A 46 -1.17 8.95 4.04
N ASN A 47 -0.04 8.48 4.57
CA ASN A 47 1.17 8.27 3.81
C ASN A 47 2.14 7.35 4.56
N SER A 48 3.03 6.68 3.83
CA SER A 48 4.16 5.94 4.39
C SER A 48 5.27 5.82 3.36
N GLY A 49 6.51 5.65 3.82
CA GLY A 49 7.64 5.48 2.90
C GLY A 49 9.00 5.58 3.57
N VAL A 50 10.03 5.78 2.75
CA VAL A 50 11.42 5.95 3.18
C VAL A 50 11.91 7.35 2.87
N ARG A 51 12.56 8.00 3.83
CA ARG A 51 13.28 9.27 3.65
C ARG A 51 14.62 9.19 4.36
N ASN A 52 15.74 9.26 3.65
CA ASN A 52 17.09 9.25 4.24
C ASN A 52 17.30 8.07 5.24
N ASN A 53 17.00 6.84 4.82
CA ASN A 53 17.06 5.63 5.66
C ASN A 53 16.16 5.68 6.92
N THR A 54 15.14 6.53 6.91
CA THR A 54 14.11 6.61 7.93
C THR A 54 12.80 6.14 7.34
N HIS A 55 12.18 5.12 7.94
CA HIS A 55 10.83 4.73 7.57
C HIS A 55 9.85 5.64 8.28
N PHE A 56 8.85 6.15 7.57
CA PHE A 56 7.84 7.00 8.16
C PHE A 56 6.44 6.45 7.90
N ILE A 57 5.54 6.67 8.87
CA ILE A 57 4.11 6.34 8.78
C ILE A 57 3.36 7.56 9.28
N ARG A 58 2.52 8.16 8.42
CA ARG A 58 1.72 9.33 8.74
C ARG A 58 0.27 8.92 8.94
N VAL A 59 -0.29 9.33 10.08
CA VAL A 59 -1.67 9.03 10.48
C VAL A 59 -2.43 10.33 10.67
N ALA A 60 -3.59 10.45 10.01
CA ALA A 60 -4.54 11.50 10.31
C ALA A 60 -5.38 11.08 11.51
N VAL A 61 -5.53 11.99 12.47
CA VAL A 61 -6.34 11.78 13.67
C VAL A 61 -7.68 12.47 13.47
N VAL A 62 -8.74 11.69 13.30
CA VAL A 62 -10.10 12.20 13.03
C VAL A 62 -11.11 11.48 13.92
N GLY A 63 -12.28 12.11 14.11
CA GLY A 63 -13.33 11.64 15.01
C GLY A 63 -13.05 11.95 16.47
N MET A 64 -12.06 11.28 17.07
CA MET A 64 -11.71 11.44 18.49
C MET A 64 -10.20 11.58 18.68
N SER A 65 -9.79 12.09 19.85
CA SER A 65 -8.39 12.16 20.22
C SER A 65 -7.78 10.76 20.38
N LEU A 66 -6.48 10.63 20.10
CA LEU A 66 -5.70 9.41 20.32
C LEU A 66 -4.90 9.48 21.62
N GLU A 67 -4.99 8.43 22.42
CA GLU A 67 -4.14 8.26 23.62
C GLU A 67 -2.89 7.44 23.29
N ASP A 68 -3.04 6.46 22.38
CA ASP A 68 -1.99 5.51 22.08
C ASP A 68 -2.03 5.10 20.60
N ILE A 69 -0.87 4.74 20.07
CA ILE A 69 -0.73 4.04 18.79
C ILE A 69 0.23 2.86 18.96
N MET A 70 -0.10 1.73 18.36
CA MET A 70 0.75 0.55 18.34
C MET A 70 1.09 0.21 16.89
N ILE A 71 2.37 -0.06 16.66
CA ILE A 71 2.89 -0.42 15.34
C ILE A 71 3.47 -1.82 15.40
N ALA A 72 2.82 -2.76 14.72
CA ALA A 72 3.35 -4.08 14.48
C ALA A 72 4.51 -3.98 13.48
N LEU A 73 5.66 -4.53 13.86
CA LEU A 73 6.87 -4.48 13.08
C LEU A 73 6.87 -5.61 12.03
N PRO A 74 7.28 -5.33 10.79
CA PRO A 74 7.40 -6.35 9.75
C PRO A 74 8.52 -7.33 10.12
N SER A 75 8.31 -8.63 9.87
CA SER A 75 9.30 -9.68 10.19
C SER A 75 10.63 -9.52 9.45
N GLN A 76 10.64 -8.79 8.34
CA GLN A 76 11.85 -8.46 7.60
C GLN A 76 12.69 -7.37 8.28
N MET A 77 12.13 -6.58 9.20
CA MET A 77 12.89 -5.57 9.95
C MET A 77 13.72 -6.26 11.03
N GLU A 78 15.04 -6.20 10.90
CA GLU A 78 15.96 -6.78 11.89
C GLU A 78 16.15 -5.85 13.09
N ARG A 79 16.30 -4.54 12.81
CA ARG A 79 16.53 -3.52 13.82
C ARG A 79 16.28 -2.11 13.28
N PHE A 80 16.17 -1.17 14.20
CA PHE A 80 16.22 0.27 13.96
C PHE A 80 17.00 0.93 15.10
N GLN A 81 17.50 2.16 14.89
CA GLN A 81 18.32 2.88 15.87
C GLN A 81 17.50 3.70 16.87
N GLY A 82 16.34 4.20 16.45
CA GLY A 82 15.46 4.97 17.31
C GLY A 82 14.14 5.32 16.66
N VAL A 83 13.22 5.83 17.48
CA VAL A 83 11.87 6.26 17.08
C VAL A 83 11.73 7.75 17.35
N LYS A 84 11.10 8.48 16.42
CA LYS A 84 10.62 9.85 16.66
C LYS A 84 9.15 9.94 16.28
N ILE A 85 8.41 10.75 17.03
CA ILE A 85 7.00 11.04 16.75
C ILE A 85 6.91 12.54 16.50
N ARG A 86 6.32 12.94 15.37
CA ARG A 86 6.27 14.34 14.96
C ARG A 86 4.87 14.79 14.58
N ASP A 87 4.59 16.06 14.84
CA ASP A 87 3.38 16.72 14.33
C ASP A 87 3.54 17.14 12.86
N LYS A 88 2.47 17.69 12.27
CA LYS A 88 2.49 18.18 10.88
C LYS A 88 3.51 19.29 10.60
N SER A 89 3.94 20.02 11.63
CA SER A 89 4.96 21.07 11.54
C SER A 89 6.38 20.54 11.72
N GLY A 90 6.53 19.24 12.00
CA GLY A 90 7.82 18.59 12.21
C GLY A 90 8.36 18.71 13.64
N ARG A 91 7.56 19.23 14.58
CA ARG A 91 7.93 19.29 16.00
C ARG A 91 7.74 17.92 16.63
N ASP A 92 8.63 17.56 17.55
CA ASP A 92 8.53 16.31 18.27
C ASP A 92 7.32 16.31 19.22
N ILE A 93 6.59 15.20 19.25
CA ILE A 93 5.46 14.95 20.15
C ILE A 93 6.00 14.12 21.32
N ALA A 94 5.75 14.59 22.54
CA ALA A 94 6.14 13.88 23.74
C ALA A 94 5.30 12.60 23.93
N ALA A 95 5.99 11.47 24.06
CA ALA A 95 5.38 10.16 24.20
C ALA A 95 6.34 9.18 24.87
N LYS A 96 5.78 8.18 25.55
CA LYS A 96 6.49 7.01 26.04
C LYS A 96 6.44 5.91 24.99
N THR A 97 7.57 5.24 24.77
CA THR A 97 7.67 4.14 23.81
C THR A 97 8.09 2.86 24.51
N GLU A 98 7.39 1.77 24.25
CA GLU A 98 7.75 0.44 24.72
C GLU A 98 7.93 -0.49 23.52
N LEU A 99 9.08 -1.15 23.44
CA LEU A 99 9.44 -2.03 22.34
C LEU A 99 9.38 -3.48 22.79
N THR A 100 8.71 -4.32 22.00
CA THR A 100 8.86 -5.78 22.04
C THR A 100 9.44 -6.28 20.71
N ASN A 101 9.65 -7.59 20.58
CA ASN A 101 10.16 -8.18 19.34
C ASN A 101 9.24 -7.96 18.12
N GLU A 102 7.94 -7.77 18.34
CA GLU A 102 6.93 -7.75 17.27
C GLU A 102 6.22 -6.41 17.14
N ARG A 103 6.31 -5.54 18.14
CA ARG A 103 5.54 -4.30 18.19
C ARG A 103 6.24 -3.18 18.94
N LEU A 104 5.96 -1.97 18.49
CA LEU A 104 6.26 -0.74 19.19
C LEU A 104 4.93 -0.15 19.72
N SER A 105 4.81 -0.02 21.04
CA SER A 105 3.72 0.73 21.69
C SER A 105 4.16 2.16 21.91
N ILE A 106 3.29 3.12 21.61
CA ILE A 106 3.52 4.55 21.81
C ILE A 106 2.33 5.13 22.56
N THR A 107 2.55 5.57 23.79
CA THR A 107 1.55 6.24 24.63
C THR A 107 1.89 7.72 24.69
N PHE A 108 0.97 8.58 24.24
CA PHE A 108 1.20 10.02 24.20
C PHE A 108 1.06 10.63 25.60
N ASP A 109 1.95 11.56 25.95
CA ASP A 109 1.90 12.25 27.25
C ASP A 109 0.64 13.12 27.37
N GLN A 110 0.16 13.63 26.24
CA GLN A 110 -1.14 14.29 26.10
C GLN A 110 -1.87 13.68 24.89
N PRO A 111 -3.20 13.46 24.97
CA PRO A 111 -3.96 12.93 23.85
C PRO A 111 -3.82 13.81 22.60
N ILE A 112 -3.58 13.17 21.46
CA ILE A 112 -3.45 13.85 20.17
C ILE A 112 -4.85 14.21 19.67
N THR A 113 -5.14 15.50 19.56
CA THR A 113 -6.49 15.99 19.25
C THR A 113 -6.96 15.60 17.85
N SER A 114 -8.26 15.32 17.72
CA SER A 114 -8.94 15.18 16.43
C SER A 114 -8.70 16.40 15.52
N GLY A 115 -8.60 16.18 14.22
CA GLY A 115 -8.24 17.18 13.20
C GLY A 115 -6.74 17.41 13.02
N SER A 116 -5.90 16.65 13.72
CA SER A 116 -4.44 16.73 13.61
C SER A 116 -3.85 15.56 12.80
N SER A 117 -2.52 15.54 12.67
CA SER A 117 -1.80 14.40 12.09
C SER A 117 -0.48 14.20 12.82
N LEU A 118 -0.08 12.94 12.92
CA LEU A 118 1.22 12.54 13.46
C LEU A 118 2.01 11.73 12.44
N GLU A 119 3.33 11.76 12.55
CA GLU A 119 4.26 10.94 11.77
C GLU A 119 5.15 10.17 12.74
N VAL A 120 5.09 8.84 12.67
CA VAL A 120 6.01 7.94 13.38
C VAL A 120 7.20 7.66 12.46
N GLN A 121 8.41 7.89 12.95
CA GLN A 121 9.65 7.75 12.21
C GLN A 121 10.55 6.70 12.87
N PHE A 122 10.88 5.64 12.14
CA PHE A 122 11.89 4.65 12.52
C PHE A 122 13.21 5.02 11.83
N THR A 123 14.19 5.42 12.61
CA THR A 123 15.51 5.85 12.11
C THR A 123 16.49 4.70 12.05
N GLY A 124 17.41 4.71 11.07
CA GLY A 124 18.48 3.73 11.00
C GLY A 124 18.01 2.30 10.80
N VAL A 125 16.92 2.11 10.02
CA VAL A 125 16.31 0.80 9.82
C VAL A 125 17.25 -0.12 9.06
N GLN A 126 17.31 -1.37 9.49
CA GLN A 126 17.94 -2.49 8.76
C GLN A 126 16.90 -3.57 8.56
N ALA A 127 16.79 -4.01 7.30
CA ALA A 127 15.82 -4.99 6.89
C ALA A 127 16.47 -6.04 5.97
N ARG A 128 16.02 -7.30 6.09
CA ARG A 128 16.41 -8.40 5.22
C ARG A 128 15.74 -8.26 3.86
N THR A 129 16.42 -7.62 2.92
CA THR A 129 15.90 -7.39 1.57
C THR A 129 15.83 -8.65 0.70
N SER A 130 16.54 -9.72 1.09
CA SER A 130 16.47 -11.04 0.43
C SER A 130 15.08 -11.68 0.52
N SER A 131 14.28 -11.31 1.53
CA SER A 131 12.93 -11.81 1.77
C SER A 131 11.84 -10.90 1.19
N GLY A 132 12.23 -9.93 0.37
CA GLY A 132 11.34 -8.94 -0.23
C GLY A 132 11.67 -7.51 0.20
N ARG A 133 11.22 -6.57 -0.62
CA ARG A 133 11.51 -5.13 -0.46
C ARG A 133 10.31 -4.34 0.03
N ILE A 134 9.23 -5.02 0.35
CA ILE A 134 7.98 -4.42 0.82
C ILE A 134 7.86 -4.77 2.30
N LEU A 135 7.88 -3.75 3.13
CA LEU A 135 7.66 -3.88 4.57
C LEU A 135 6.26 -3.40 4.90
N LEU A 136 5.50 -4.26 5.58
CA LEU A 136 4.10 -4.01 5.96
C LEU A 136 4.01 -3.82 7.47
N TYR A 137 3.66 -2.62 7.90
CA TYR A 137 3.49 -2.28 9.31
C TYR A 137 2.00 -2.29 9.65
N GLY A 138 1.60 -3.12 10.61
CA GLY A 138 0.25 -3.03 11.16
C GLY A 138 0.15 -1.82 12.08
N VAL A 139 -0.91 -1.03 11.95
CA VAL A 139 -1.16 0.14 12.80
C VAL A 139 -2.49 -0.02 13.51
N THR A 140 -2.46 -0.02 14.84
CA THR A 140 -3.65 0.05 15.70
C THR A 140 -3.57 1.29 16.58
N ALA A 141 -4.72 1.78 17.04
CA ALA A 141 -4.76 2.98 17.87
C ALA A 141 -5.83 2.86 18.96
N LYS A 142 -5.61 3.57 20.06
CA LYS A 142 -6.59 3.70 21.15
C LYS A 142 -7.09 5.14 21.22
N ARG A 143 -8.41 5.30 21.21
CA ARG A 143 -9.09 6.60 21.27
C ARG A 143 -9.46 6.93 22.71
N THR A 144 -9.42 8.21 23.06
CA THR A 144 -9.79 8.67 24.41
C THR A 144 -11.21 8.26 24.77
N GLY A 145 -11.38 7.69 25.97
CA GLY A 145 -12.68 7.32 26.51
C GLY A 145 -13.33 6.07 25.90
N LEU A 146 -12.66 5.37 24.98
CA LEU A 146 -13.13 4.08 24.46
C LEU A 146 -12.35 2.93 25.09
N GLN A 147 -13.05 1.84 25.36
CA GLN A 147 -12.41 0.58 25.73
C GLN A 147 -12.04 -0.19 24.46
N GLY A 148 -10.77 -0.58 24.37
CA GLY A 148 -10.24 -1.36 23.25
C GLY A 148 -9.51 -0.54 22.19
N GLU A 149 -8.77 -1.27 21.36
CA GLU A 149 -8.02 -0.73 20.23
C GLU A 149 -8.82 -0.82 18.94
N ILE A 150 -8.53 0.07 18.00
CA ILE A 150 -9.07 0.02 16.64
C ILE A 150 -7.95 -0.22 15.62
N PRO A 151 -8.20 -1.06 14.60
CA PRO A 151 -7.29 -1.15 13.47
C PRO A 151 -7.35 0.14 12.66
N VAL A 152 -6.20 0.78 12.48
CA VAL A 152 -6.02 1.95 11.60
C VAL A 152 -5.74 1.47 10.17
N GLY A 153 -4.98 0.38 10.03
CA GLY A 153 -4.68 -0.27 8.76
C GLY A 153 -3.26 -0.81 8.67
N THR A 154 -2.77 -0.98 7.45
CA THR A 154 -1.41 -1.44 7.17
C THR A 154 -0.65 -0.40 6.36
N ALA A 155 0.47 0.08 6.88
CA ALA A 155 1.35 0.99 6.16
C ALA A 155 2.34 0.19 5.32
N ARG A 156 2.43 0.52 4.03
CA ARG A 156 3.36 -0.09 3.09
C ARG A 156 4.59 0.79 2.94
N VAL A 157 5.77 0.20 3.12
CA VAL A 157 7.06 0.88 2.87
C VAL A 157 7.86 0.06 1.88
N ASP A 158 8.12 0.65 0.72
CA ASP A 158 8.95 0.07 -0.33
C ASP A 158 10.42 0.49 -0.11
N ILE A 159 11.31 -0.49 0.03
CA ILE A 159 12.75 -0.27 0.25
C ILE A 159 13.42 -0.02 -1.11
N PRO A 160 14.06 1.14 -1.31
CA PRO A 160 14.68 1.49 -2.57
C PRO A 160 15.84 0.56 -2.94
N ASP A 161 16.16 0.52 -4.24
CA ASP A 161 17.35 -0.16 -4.73
C ASP A 161 18.63 0.53 -4.27
N LYS A 162 19.53 -0.25 -3.66
CA LYS A 162 20.93 0.17 -3.53
C LYS A 162 21.56 -0.10 -4.90
N SER A 163 21.49 0.90 -5.78
CA SER A 163 22.30 0.93 -7.00
C SER A 163 23.77 1.23 -6.67
#